data_AF-A0AB34I2H8-F1
#
_entry.id   AF-A0AB34I2H8-F1
#
_cell.length_a   1.000
_cell.length_b   1.000
_cell.length_c   1.000
_cell.angle_alpha   90.00
_cell.angle_beta   90.00
_cell.angle_gamma   90.00
#
_symmetry.space_group_name_H-M   'P 1'
#
loop_
_entity.id
_entity.type
_entity.pdbx_description
1 polymer ?
#
loop_
_entity_poly.entity_id
_entity_poly.type
_entity_poly.pdbx_seq_one_letter_code
_entity_poly.pdbx_strand_id
1 'polypeptide(L)'
;MSWGGATREAEGLGRGRGGVRGVVGGAVCVTRRGRSRRGLSARGTHSSRSHLAPGPAVAARAAAFAPSPQPLASWVGPSGTRAPAAPAAALRALQAAPVSSPGPTQPVKMVDREQLVQKARLAEQAERYDDMAAAMKNVTELNEPLSNEERNLLSVAYKNVVGARRSSWRVISSIEQKTSADGNEKKIEMVRAYREKIEKELEAVCQDVLSLLDNYLIKNCSETQYESKVFYLKMKGDYYRYLAEVATGEKRATVVESSEKAYSEAHEISKEHMQPTHPIRLGLALNYSVFYYEIQNAPEQACHLAKTAFDDAIAELDTLNEDSYKDSTLIMQLLRDNLTLWTSDQQDDDGGEGNN
;
A
#
# COMPACT_ATOMS: atom_id res chain seq x y z
N MET A 1 52.55 -5.98 -18.93
CA MET A 1 52.64 -4.57 -18.51
C MET A 1 51.59 -4.42 -17.42
N SER A 2 51.89 -4.35 -16.11
CA SER A 2 52.94 -3.64 -15.35
C SER A 2 52.71 -2.13 -15.23
N TRP A 3 52.99 -1.61 -14.02
CA TRP A 3 52.75 -0.24 -13.50
C TRP A 3 51.28 0.12 -13.17
N GLY A 4 50.94 0.78 -12.05
CA GLY A 4 51.75 1.08 -10.85
C GLY A 4 51.35 2.37 -10.07
N GLY A 5 51.44 2.36 -8.74
CA GLY A 5 51.24 3.51 -7.83
C GLY A 5 49.99 3.37 -6.92
N ALA A 6 49.99 3.41 -5.58
CA ALA A 6 50.76 4.13 -4.52
C ALA A 6 50.32 5.60 -4.31
N THR A 7 50.17 6.17 -3.11
CA THR A 7 50.29 5.70 -1.68
C THR A 7 49.38 6.60 -0.80
N ARG A 8 49.02 6.30 0.47
CA ARG A 8 49.79 6.24 1.76
C ARG A 8 48.90 5.53 2.82
N GLU A 9 49.36 4.77 3.83
CA GLU A 9 50.23 5.07 5.00
C GLU A 9 49.67 6.14 5.96
N ALA A 10 49.79 6.09 7.31
CA ALA A 10 50.13 5.09 8.35
C ALA A 10 49.80 5.74 9.75
N GLU A 11 49.96 5.21 10.99
CA GLU A 11 50.39 3.96 11.65
C GLU A 11 49.86 3.98 13.12
N GLY A 12 49.87 2.87 13.88
CA GLY A 12 49.68 2.84 15.36
C GLY A 12 48.76 1.70 15.86
N LEU A 13 49.24 0.51 16.25
CA LEU A 13 49.92 0.13 17.51
C LEU A 13 49.05 0.29 18.79
N GLY A 14 48.85 -0.71 19.65
CA GLY A 14 49.24 -2.13 19.62
C GLY A 14 49.29 -2.80 21.02
N ARG A 15 49.49 -4.13 21.08
CA ARG A 15 49.56 -5.02 22.30
C ARG A 15 48.18 -5.31 22.94
N GLY A 16 47.95 -6.43 23.65
CA GLY A 16 48.79 -7.61 23.97
C GLY A 16 47.96 -8.79 24.49
N ARG A 17 48.53 -10.00 24.63
CA ARG A 17 47.78 -11.27 24.85
C ARG A 17 47.74 -11.78 26.32
N GLY A 18 46.54 -12.19 26.77
CA GLY A 18 46.25 -13.49 27.42
C GLY A 18 46.55 -13.73 28.92
N GLY A 19 45.80 -14.64 29.56
CA GLY A 19 46.23 -15.28 30.82
C GLY A 19 45.19 -15.75 31.87
N VAL A 20 44.53 -16.90 31.66
CA VAL A 20 44.28 -18.00 32.64
C VAL A 20 43.75 -17.72 34.09
N ARG A 21 42.57 -18.29 34.38
CA ARG A 21 42.01 -18.83 35.68
C ARG A 21 42.09 -18.03 37.00
N GLY A 22 40.94 -17.97 37.70
CA GLY A 22 40.82 -17.73 39.15
C GLY A 22 39.44 -18.18 39.68
N VAL A 23 39.37 -18.66 40.93
CA VAL A 23 38.14 -19.17 41.60
C VAL A 23 38.12 -18.62 43.05
N VAL A 24 36.97 -18.71 43.75
CA VAL A 24 36.69 -18.21 45.11
C VAL A 24 36.47 -16.69 45.16
N GLY A 25 35.50 -16.13 45.88
CA GLY A 25 34.41 -16.73 46.68
C GLY A 25 34.10 -15.87 47.92
N GLY A 26 32.84 -15.80 48.36
CA GLY A 26 32.47 -15.05 49.57
C GLY A 26 30.96 -14.95 49.80
N ALA A 27 30.52 -15.23 51.02
CA ALA A 27 29.11 -15.16 51.42
C ALA A 27 28.97 -14.56 52.84
N VAL A 28 28.13 -13.53 52.96
CA VAL A 28 27.64 -12.93 54.22
C VAL A 28 26.22 -12.41 53.93
N CYS A 29 25.13 -12.55 54.70
CA CYS A 29 24.68 -13.34 55.86
C CYS A 29 23.84 -12.41 56.77
N VAL A 30 22.51 -12.65 56.85
CA VAL A 30 21.61 -12.28 57.99
C VAL A 30 21.34 -10.73 58.15
N THR A 31 20.20 -10.18 58.61
CA THR A 31 19.07 -10.55 59.52
C THR A 31 17.78 -9.84 59.01
N ARG A 32 16.57 -10.44 58.91
CA ARG A 32 15.56 -10.81 59.95
C ARG A 32 14.75 -9.66 60.59
N ARG A 33 13.47 -9.48 60.18
CA ARG A 33 12.28 -8.98 60.94
C ARG A 33 11.05 -9.08 60.01
N GLY A 34 9.81 -9.36 60.43
CA GLY A 34 9.30 -9.84 61.72
C GLY A 34 7.84 -9.41 62.03
N ARG A 35 6.90 -10.39 62.15
CA ARG A 35 5.41 -10.34 62.27
C ARG A 35 4.72 -10.73 60.94
N SER A 36 3.70 -11.60 60.85
CA SER A 36 2.73 -12.23 61.77
C SER A 36 1.51 -11.39 62.17
N ARG A 37 0.36 -11.63 61.51
CA ARG A 37 -0.76 -12.40 62.10
C ARG A 37 -1.81 -12.87 61.05
N ARG A 38 -2.64 -13.83 61.49
CA ARG A 38 -3.87 -14.36 60.87
C ARG A 38 -4.86 -13.22 60.56
N GLY A 39 -5.75 -13.25 59.55
CA GLY A 39 -6.19 -14.34 58.66
C GLY A 39 -7.68 -14.69 58.90
N LEU A 40 -8.50 -14.87 57.86
CA LEU A 40 -9.89 -15.38 57.92
C LEU A 40 -10.41 -15.77 56.50
N SER A 41 -11.56 -16.44 56.43
CA SER A 41 -12.12 -17.03 55.19
C SER A 41 -13.57 -16.59 54.94
N ALA A 42 -13.93 -16.37 53.68
CA ALA A 42 -15.30 -16.28 53.17
C ALA A 42 -15.37 -16.65 51.69
N ARG A 43 -16.49 -17.26 51.26
CA ARG A 43 -16.81 -17.59 49.84
C ARG A 43 -17.78 -16.53 49.27
N GLY A 44 -17.74 -16.25 47.96
CA GLY A 44 -18.64 -15.27 47.33
C GLY A 44 -18.65 -15.30 45.79
N THR A 45 -19.36 -16.28 45.23
CA THR A 45 -19.91 -16.41 43.86
C THR A 45 -19.75 -15.28 42.81
N HIS A 46 -19.34 -15.69 41.59
CA HIS A 46 -19.63 -15.15 40.25
C HIS A 46 -20.19 -13.72 40.06
N SER A 47 -19.51 -12.94 39.20
CA SER A 47 -20.11 -12.51 37.93
C SER A 47 -19.02 -12.18 36.90
N SER A 48 -19.09 -12.75 35.70
CA SER A 48 -18.08 -12.58 34.65
C SER A 48 -18.41 -11.38 33.75
N ARG A 49 -17.51 -10.39 33.67
CA ARG A 49 -17.65 -9.29 32.69
C ARG A 49 -16.31 -8.65 32.29
N SER A 50 -15.43 -9.45 31.70
CA SER A 50 -14.18 -9.02 31.07
C SER A 50 -14.44 -8.28 29.75
N HIS A 51 -14.86 -7.01 29.84
CA HIS A 51 -14.72 -6.08 28.71
C HIS A 51 -13.24 -5.67 28.58
N LEU A 52 -12.45 -6.53 27.93
CA LEU A 52 -11.17 -6.14 27.37
C LEU A 52 -11.46 -5.16 26.21
N ALA A 53 -11.13 -3.89 26.41
CA ALA A 53 -11.01 -2.95 25.31
C ALA A 53 -9.70 -3.27 24.56
N PRO A 54 -9.69 -3.31 23.22
CA PRO A 54 -8.44 -3.45 22.47
C PRO A 54 -7.53 -2.24 22.76
N GLY A 55 -6.24 -2.51 22.93
CA GLY A 55 -5.23 -1.46 23.14
C GLY A 55 -5.12 -0.51 21.94
N PRO A 56 -4.41 0.63 22.11
CA PRO A 56 -4.15 1.53 20.99
C PRO A 56 -3.28 0.82 19.96
N ALA A 57 -3.87 0.48 18.81
CA ALA A 57 -3.18 -0.21 17.73
C ALA A 57 -1.92 0.59 17.33
N VAL A 58 -0.75 0.00 17.59
CA VAL A 58 0.52 0.48 17.04
C VAL A 58 0.38 0.43 15.53
N ALA A 59 0.66 1.54 14.85
CA ALA A 59 0.40 1.67 13.42
C ALA A 59 1.37 0.80 12.61
N ALA A 60 1.03 -0.47 12.42
CA ALA A 60 1.79 -1.44 11.63
C ALA A 60 2.04 -0.87 10.22
N ARG A 61 3.31 -0.65 9.89
CA ARG A 61 3.73 -0.05 8.61
C ARG A 61 3.99 -1.16 7.58
N ALA A 62 2.96 -1.95 7.29
CA ALA A 62 3.02 -2.98 6.25
C ALA A 62 3.37 -2.34 4.89
N ALA A 63 4.16 -3.02 4.08
CA ALA A 63 4.79 -2.47 2.87
C ALA A 63 3.83 -2.45 1.65
N ALA A 64 2.57 -2.04 1.85
CA ALA A 64 1.52 -1.96 0.83
C ALA A 64 1.72 -0.84 -0.22
N PHE A 65 2.96 -0.38 -0.42
CA PHE A 65 3.41 0.56 -1.43
C PHE A 65 4.43 -0.09 -2.40
N ALA A 66 4.19 -1.34 -2.76
CA ALA A 66 4.83 -1.95 -3.92
C ALA A 66 4.57 -1.09 -5.18
N PRO A 67 5.61 -0.65 -5.90
CA PRO A 67 5.42 -0.26 -7.29
C PRO A 67 5.18 -1.52 -8.13
N SER A 68 4.23 -1.45 -9.07
CA SER A 68 4.33 -2.29 -10.27
C SER A 68 5.60 -1.89 -11.01
N PRO A 69 6.29 -2.83 -11.67
CA PRO A 69 7.55 -2.53 -12.33
C PRO A 69 7.37 -1.45 -13.41
N GLN A 70 8.23 -0.43 -13.33
CA GLN A 70 8.30 0.67 -14.29
C GLN A 70 9.42 0.35 -15.31
N PRO A 71 9.15 0.29 -16.62
CA PRO A 71 10.18 0.05 -17.62
C PRO A 71 11.14 1.24 -17.71
N LEU A 72 12.35 1.09 -17.19
CA LEU A 72 13.36 2.15 -17.13
C LEU A 72 14.01 2.43 -18.50
N ALA A 73 13.40 3.33 -19.28
CA ALA A 73 13.91 3.78 -20.57
C ALA A 73 14.49 5.21 -20.53
N SER A 74 15.68 5.37 -19.92
CA SER A 74 16.74 6.35 -20.26
C SER A 74 16.42 7.85 -20.46
N TRP A 75 17.14 8.74 -19.76
CA TRP A 75 18.20 9.62 -20.32
C TRP A 75 18.70 10.61 -19.24
N VAL A 76 19.95 11.08 -19.32
CA VAL A 76 20.54 11.98 -18.31
C VAL A 76 21.29 13.17 -18.94
N GLY A 77 20.87 14.38 -18.56
CA GLY A 77 21.65 15.62 -18.60
C GLY A 77 21.58 16.46 -19.90
N PRO A 78 22.24 17.63 -19.93
CA PRO A 78 22.90 18.34 -18.82
C PRO A 78 22.51 19.83 -18.68
N SER A 79 22.98 20.46 -17.60
CA SER A 79 23.13 21.93 -17.39
C SER A 79 21.87 22.83 -17.45
N GLY A 80 21.68 23.62 -16.39
CA GLY A 80 20.57 24.58 -16.31
C GLY A 80 20.92 25.98 -16.82
N THR A 81 19.89 26.74 -17.21
CA THR A 81 19.92 28.21 -17.27
C THR A 81 18.74 28.80 -16.50
N ARG A 82 18.94 30.00 -15.96
CA ARG A 82 18.03 30.69 -15.03
C ARG A 82 16.95 31.44 -15.81
N ALA A 83 15.67 31.13 -15.55
CA ALA A 83 14.56 31.84 -16.15
C ALA A 83 14.55 33.34 -15.79
N PRO A 84 14.46 34.28 -16.76
CA PRO A 84 14.19 35.68 -16.50
C PRO A 84 12.69 35.92 -16.27
N ALA A 85 12.35 36.96 -15.49
CA ALA A 85 10.96 37.31 -15.21
C ALA A 85 10.26 37.98 -16.41
N ALA A 86 8.95 37.78 -16.53
CA ALA A 86 8.13 38.44 -17.54
C ALA A 86 7.88 39.92 -17.18
N PRO A 87 8.12 40.89 -18.09
CA PRO A 87 7.76 42.28 -17.89
C PRO A 87 6.28 42.53 -18.27
N ALA A 88 5.53 43.20 -17.40
CA ALA A 88 4.14 43.56 -17.66
C ALA A 88 4.05 44.89 -18.43
N ALA A 89 3.76 44.86 -19.74
CA ALA A 89 3.42 46.05 -20.53
C ALA A 89 2.67 45.71 -21.83
N ALA A 90 1.37 46.05 -21.90
CA ALA A 90 0.62 46.46 -23.11
C ALA A 90 -0.90 46.52 -22.81
N LEU A 91 -1.39 47.66 -22.30
CA LEU A 91 -2.84 47.95 -22.29
C LEU A 91 -3.20 48.74 -23.56
N ARG A 92 -4.43 48.57 -24.07
CA ARG A 92 -4.95 49.08 -25.37
C ARG A 92 -4.44 48.28 -26.59
N ALA A 93 -5.25 47.99 -27.60
CA ALA A 93 -6.42 48.74 -28.07
C ALA A 93 -7.70 47.90 -28.25
N LEU A 94 -8.85 48.54 -28.05
CA LEU A 94 -10.10 48.13 -28.70
C LEU A 94 -10.09 48.66 -30.14
N GLN A 95 -10.32 47.78 -31.11
CA GLN A 95 -10.90 48.13 -32.42
C GLN A 95 -11.78 46.95 -32.87
N ALA A 96 -12.92 47.25 -33.49
CA ALA A 96 -13.94 46.26 -33.80
C ALA A 96 -13.62 45.51 -35.11
N ALA A 97 -13.97 44.22 -35.15
CA ALA A 97 -13.99 43.38 -36.34
C ALA A 97 -15.42 42.80 -36.52
N PRO A 98 -15.86 42.49 -37.75
CA PRO A 98 -17.28 42.33 -38.06
C PRO A 98 -17.87 40.97 -37.66
N VAL A 99 -19.19 40.93 -37.51
CA VAL A 99 -19.97 39.70 -37.33
C VAL A 99 -19.92 38.88 -38.62
N SER A 100 -19.30 37.70 -38.57
CA SER A 100 -19.33 36.70 -39.63
C SER A 100 -20.52 35.73 -39.47
N SER A 101 -21.10 35.32 -40.59
CA SER A 101 -22.23 34.39 -40.66
C SER A 101 -21.88 33.00 -40.09
N PRO A 102 -22.87 32.21 -39.62
CA PRO A 102 -22.59 30.87 -39.10
C PRO A 102 -22.00 29.97 -40.19
N GLY A 103 -20.75 29.55 -39.99
CA GLY A 103 -20.12 28.49 -40.77
C GLY A 103 -20.77 27.12 -40.53
N PRO A 104 -20.35 26.07 -41.27
CA PRO A 104 -20.90 24.73 -41.10
C PRO A 104 -20.77 24.24 -39.66
N THR A 105 -21.78 23.50 -39.19
CA THR A 105 -21.80 22.88 -37.87
C THR A 105 -20.50 22.11 -37.64
N GLN A 106 -19.71 22.51 -36.63
CA GLN A 106 -18.53 21.74 -36.27
C GLN A 106 -18.95 20.29 -35.95
N PRO A 107 -18.19 19.27 -36.40
CA PRO A 107 -18.48 17.90 -36.00
C PRO A 107 -18.44 17.85 -34.47
N VAL A 108 -19.43 17.18 -33.87
CA VAL A 108 -19.43 16.88 -32.44
C VAL A 108 -18.09 16.21 -32.14
N LYS A 109 -17.31 16.80 -31.21
CA LYS A 109 -15.97 16.31 -30.90
C LYS A 109 -16.05 14.88 -30.38
N MET A 110 -15.78 13.91 -31.26
CA MET A 110 -15.41 12.57 -30.82
C MET A 110 -14.17 12.74 -29.95
N VAL A 111 -14.24 12.23 -28.73
CA VAL A 111 -13.14 12.32 -27.78
C VAL A 111 -12.11 11.30 -28.21
N ASP A 112 -11.11 11.78 -28.93
CA ASP A 112 -10.02 10.98 -29.47
C ASP A 112 -9.26 10.25 -28.35
N ARG A 113 -9.17 8.92 -28.46
CA ARG A 113 -8.48 8.05 -27.51
C ARG A 113 -7.03 8.46 -27.33
N GLU A 114 -6.34 8.81 -28.41
CA GLU A 114 -4.93 9.19 -28.36
C GLU A 114 -4.75 10.50 -27.58
N GLN A 115 -5.66 11.46 -27.73
CA GLN A 115 -5.66 12.71 -26.95
C GLN A 115 -5.95 12.48 -25.47
N LEU A 116 -6.80 11.50 -25.10
CA LEU A 116 -7.02 11.13 -23.70
C LEU A 116 -5.79 10.45 -23.07
N VAL A 117 -5.20 9.47 -23.76
CA VAL A 117 -3.99 8.78 -23.28
C VAL A 117 -2.81 9.76 -23.17
N GLN A 118 -2.63 10.64 -24.16
CA GLN A 118 -1.61 11.68 -24.09
C GLN A 118 -1.87 12.70 -22.98
N LYS A 119 -3.14 13.04 -22.69
CA LYS A 119 -3.51 13.83 -21.50
C LYS A 119 -3.15 13.09 -20.21
N ALA A 120 -3.38 11.78 -20.13
CA ALA A 120 -3.02 10.99 -18.95
C ALA A 120 -1.51 10.98 -18.71
N ARG A 121 -0.68 10.74 -19.75
CA ARG A 121 0.80 10.84 -19.67
C ARG A 121 1.27 12.22 -19.21
N LEU A 122 0.66 13.30 -19.72
CA LEU A 122 0.98 14.67 -19.28
C LEU A 122 0.54 14.95 -17.84
N ALA A 123 -0.56 14.37 -17.39
CA ALA A 123 -1.02 14.47 -16.01
C ALA A 123 -0.14 13.68 -15.03
N GLU A 124 0.38 12.52 -15.44
CA GLU A 124 1.38 11.73 -14.70
C GLU A 124 2.67 12.52 -14.49
N GLN A 125 3.23 13.10 -15.56
CA GLN A 125 4.43 13.94 -15.51
C GLN A 125 4.26 15.23 -14.67
N ALA A 126 3.01 15.65 -14.42
CA ALA A 126 2.67 16.78 -13.58
C ALA A 126 2.16 16.38 -12.18
N GLU A 127 2.23 15.09 -11.82
CA GLU A 127 1.70 14.48 -10.58
C GLU A 127 0.21 14.77 -10.32
N ARG A 128 -0.56 15.13 -11.36
CA ARG A 128 -2.00 15.42 -11.29
C ARG A 128 -2.82 14.15 -11.45
N TYR A 129 -2.69 13.25 -10.49
CA TYR A 129 -3.30 11.92 -10.56
C TYR A 129 -4.84 11.93 -10.67
N ASP A 130 -5.53 12.95 -10.15
CA ASP A 130 -6.99 13.12 -10.34
C ASP A 130 -7.36 13.44 -11.80
N ASP A 131 -6.60 14.31 -12.49
CA ASP A 131 -6.75 14.58 -13.93
C ASP A 131 -6.41 13.35 -14.78
N MET A 132 -5.40 12.59 -14.35
CA MET A 132 -4.96 11.33 -14.96
C MET A 132 -6.06 10.26 -14.85
N ALA A 133 -6.66 10.10 -13.67
CA ALA A 133 -7.75 9.15 -13.43
C ALA A 133 -8.99 9.53 -14.24
N ALA A 134 -9.36 10.81 -14.28
CA ALA A 134 -10.46 11.29 -15.11
C ALA A 134 -10.21 11.08 -16.62
N ALA A 135 -8.96 11.19 -17.10
CA ALA A 135 -8.61 10.88 -18.48
C ALA A 135 -8.71 9.36 -18.76
N MET A 136 -8.15 8.52 -17.89
CA MET A 136 -8.16 7.06 -18.07
C MET A 136 -9.53 6.42 -17.85
N LYS A 137 -10.40 7.04 -17.03
CA LYS A 137 -11.83 6.70 -16.95
C LYS A 137 -12.48 6.83 -18.32
N ASN A 138 -12.35 7.99 -18.95
CA ASN A 138 -12.90 8.24 -20.29
C ASN A 138 -12.34 7.27 -21.34
N VAL A 139 -11.04 6.89 -21.29
CA VAL A 139 -10.46 5.87 -22.20
C VAL A 139 -11.14 4.52 -22.00
N THR A 140 -11.40 4.13 -20.75
CA THR A 140 -12.03 2.85 -20.40
C THR A 140 -13.50 2.81 -20.82
N GLU A 141 -14.21 3.93 -20.68
CA GLU A 141 -15.62 4.09 -21.06
C GLU A 141 -15.86 4.08 -22.58
N LEU A 142 -14.80 4.13 -23.41
CA LEU A 142 -14.89 3.82 -24.86
C LEU A 142 -15.23 2.34 -25.13
N ASN A 143 -15.20 1.46 -24.12
CA ASN A 143 -15.53 0.02 -24.22
C ASN A 143 -14.68 -0.75 -25.24
N GLU A 144 -13.43 -0.31 -25.41
CA GLU A 144 -12.39 -0.99 -26.20
C GLU A 144 -11.33 -1.56 -25.24
N PRO A 145 -10.70 -2.72 -25.53
CA PRO A 145 -9.67 -3.29 -24.67
C PRO A 145 -8.52 -2.30 -24.36
N LEU A 146 -8.04 -2.31 -23.11
CA LEU A 146 -6.84 -1.56 -22.72
C LEU A 146 -5.57 -2.37 -23.01
N SER A 147 -4.64 -1.72 -23.71
CA SER A 147 -3.26 -2.19 -23.84
C SER A 147 -2.54 -2.23 -22.48
N ASN A 148 -1.37 -2.88 -22.44
CA ASN A 148 -0.60 -2.99 -21.20
C ASN A 148 -0.14 -1.61 -20.67
N GLU A 149 0.17 -0.65 -21.55
CA GLU A 149 0.51 0.72 -21.14
C GLU A 149 -0.71 1.44 -20.52
N GLU A 150 -1.86 1.43 -21.21
CA GLU A 150 -3.08 2.08 -20.73
C GLU A 150 -3.59 1.47 -19.43
N ARG A 151 -3.45 0.15 -19.26
CA ARG A 151 -3.74 -0.56 -18.02
C ARG A 151 -2.81 -0.12 -16.88
N ASN A 152 -1.53 0.09 -17.16
CA ASN A 152 -0.59 0.63 -16.18
C ASN A 152 -0.95 2.07 -15.81
N LEU A 153 -1.23 2.95 -16.80
CA LEU A 153 -1.67 4.33 -16.58
C LEU A 153 -2.94 4.39 -15.72
N LEU A 154 -3.97 3.58 -16.00
CA LEU A 154 -5.19 3.48 -15.20
C LEU A 154 -4.88 3.09 -13.74
N SER A 155 -4.00 2.10 -13.55
CA SER A 155 -3.60 1.61 -12.23
C SER A 155 -2.80 2.64 -11.44
N VAL A 156 -1.79 3.27 -12.06
CA VAL A 156 -0.96 4.33 -11.46
C VAL A 156 -1.82 5.53 -11.05
N ALA A 157 -2.74 5.96 -11.92
CA ALA A 157 -3.64 7.07 -11.64
C ALA A 157 -4.48 6.81 -10.38
N TYR A 158 -5.32 5.76 -10.40
CA TYR A 158 -6.24 5.50 -9.30
C TYR A 158 -5.52 5.07 -8.00
N LYS A 159 -4.36 4.37 -8.09
CA LYS A 159 -3.53 4.03 -6.91
C LYS A 159 -3.08 5.29 -6.15
N ASN A 160 -2.64 6.32 -6.86
CA ASN A 160 -2.20 7.57 -6.22
C ASN A 160 -3.39 8.38 -5.69
N VAL A 161 -4.48 8.48 -6.47
CA VAL A 161 -5.75 9.14 -6.07
C VAL A 161 -6.30 8.55 -4.76
N VAL A 162 -6.39 7.22 -4.65
CA VAL A 162 -6.89 6.54 -3.44
C VAL A 162 -5.85 6.50 -2.32
N GLY A 163 -4.56 6.41 -2.65
CA GLY A 163 -3.45 6.41 -1.69
C GLY A 163 -3.37 7.70 -0.88
N ALA A 164 -3.50 8.86 -1.54
CA ALA A 164 -3.57 10.16 -0.87
C ALA A 164 -4.75 10.25 0.10
N ARG A 165 -5.92 9.72 -0.29
CA ARG A 165 -7.15 9.74 0.51
C ARG A 165 -7.09 8.78 1.70
N ARG A 166 -6.57 7.55 1.52
CA ARG A 166 -6.26 6.60 2.61
C ARG A 166 -5.26 7.18 3.60
N SER A 167 -4.20 7.84 3.13
CA SER A 167 -3.22 8.52 3.99
C SER A 167 -3.88 9.62 4.83
N SER A 168 -4.65 10.51 4.19
CA SER A 168 -5.40 11.58 4.84
C SER A 168 -6.37 11.03 5.89
N TRP A 169 -7.11 9.96 5.55
CA TRP A 169 -8.04 9.30 6.46
C TRP A 169 -7.35 8.78 7.73
N ARG A 170 -6.24 8.04 7.61
CA ARG A 170 -5.50 7.52 8.77
C ARG A 170 -5.03 8.62 9.73
N VAL A 171 -4.56 9.75 9.18
CA VAL A 171 -4.14 10.92 9.97
C VAL A 171 -5.32 11.49 10.75
N ILE A 172 -6.47 11.71 10.10
CA ILE A 172 -7.67 12.28 10.75
C ILE A 172 -8.28 11.30 11.75
N SER A 173 -8.36 10.00 11.45
CA SER A 173 -8.84 8.96 12.39
C SER A 173 -7.96 8.88 13.65
N SER A 174 -6.63 9.00 13.52
CA SER A 174 -5.73 9.08 14.68
C SER A 174 -5.93 10.37 15.49
N ILE A 175 -6.33 11.47 14.85
CA ILE A 175 -6.67 12.72 15.53
C ILE A 175 -8.05 12.61 16.22
N GLU A 176 -9.04 11.92 15.66
CA GLU A 176 -10.34 11.68 16.31
C GLU A 176 -10.16 10.84 17.58
N GLN A 177 -9.39 9.74 17.50
CA GLN A 177 -9.04 8.89 18.64
C GLN A 177 -8.38 9.69 19.79
N LYS A 178 -7.38 10.51 19.48
CA LYS A 178 -6.69 11.36 20.48
C LYS A 178 -7.62 12.44 21.04
N THR A 179 -8.36 13.12 20.17
CA THR A 179 -9.29 14.20 20.55
C THR A 179 -10.45 13.70 21.40
N SER A 180 -10.85 12.43 21.25
CA SER A 180 -11.89 11.81 22.08
C SER A 180 -11.52 11.74 23.57
N ALA A 181 -10.23 11.79 23.91
CA ALA A 181 -9.76 11.87 25.30
C ALA A 181 -9.78 13.30 25.87
N ASP A 182 -9.84 14.35 25.04
CA ASP A 182 -9.82 15.75 25.49
C ASP A 182 -11.16 16.21 26.10
N GLY A 183 -12.25 15.46 25.93
CA GLY A 183 -13.61 15.82 26.36
C GLY A 183 -14.25 17.01 25.64
N ASN A 184 -13.55 17.66 24.69
CA ASN A 184 -14.07 18.81 23.94
C ASN A 184 -14.99 18.34 22.79
N GLU A 185 -16.26 18.13 23.11
CA GLU A 185 -17.31 17.64 22.21
C GLU A 185 -17.38 18.38 20.86
N LYS A 186 -17.24 19.71 20.84
CA LYS A 186 -17.22 20.50 19.59
C LYS A 186 -16.00 20.20 18.72
N LYS A 187 -14.84 19.94 19.33
CA LYS A 187 -13.61 19.56 18.63
C LYS A 187 -13.72 18.12 18.09
N ILE A 188 -14.30 17.21 18.87
CA ILE A 188 -14.57 15.81 18.46
C ILE A 188 -15.46 15.80 17.20
N GLU A 189 -16.60 16.49 17.24
CA GLU A 189 -17.57 16.49 16.14
C GLU A 189 -17.02 17.14 14.86
N MET A 190 -16.22 18.20 14.98
CA MET A 190 -15.53 18.82 13.84
C MET A 190 -14.54 17.86 13.17
N VAL A 191 -13.78 17.07 13.95
CA VAL A 191 -12.83 16.08 13.40
C VAL A 191 -13.59 14.92 12.76
N ARG A 192 -14.67 14.44 13.39
CA ARG A 192 -15.54 13.38 12.86
C ARG A 192 -16.13 13.75 11.50
N ALA A 193 -16.76 14.93 11.40
CA ALA A 193 -17.34 15.40 10.15
C ALA A 193 -16.30 15.51 9.02
N TYR A 194 -15.03 15.78 9.36
CA TYR A 194 -13.93 15.79 8.40
C TYR A 194 -13.42 14.39 8.03
N ARG A 195 -13.39 13.42 8.98
CA ARG A 195 -13.16 11.99 8.66
C ARG A 195 -14.21 11.50 7.66
N GLU A 196 -15.48 11.69 7.97
CA GLU A 196 -16.59 11.22 7.13
C GLU A 196 -16.63 11.86 5.74
N LYS A 197 -16.09 13.08 5.58
CA LYS A 197 -15.90 13.71 4.27
C LYS A 197 -14.86 12.95 3.45
N ILE A 198 -13.72 12.60 4.05
CA ILE A 198 -12.66 11.82 3.39
C ILE A 198 -13.15 10.39 3.09
N GLU A 199 -13.95 9.78 3.97
CA GLU A 199 -14.55 8.46 3.73
C GLU A 199 -15.47 8.47 2.51
N LYS A 200 -16.30 9.50 2.33
CA LYS A 200 -17.16 9.65 1.14
C LYS A 200 -16.34 9.89 -0.14
N GLU A 201 -15.24 10.64 -0.06
CA GLU A 201 -14.31 10.82 -1.19
C GLU A 201 -13.56 9.53 -1.54
N LEU A 202 -13.21 8.71 -0.56
CA LEU A 202 -12.59 7.41 -0.75
C LEU A 202 -13.59 6.38 -1.30
N GLU A 203 -14.80 6.31 -0.74
CA GLU A 203 -15.89 5.44 -1.20
C GLU A 203 -16.23 5.75 -2.67
N ALA A 204 -16.37 7.03 -3.04
CA ALA A 204 -16.59 7.45 -4.41
C ALA A 204 -15.48 6.98 -5.37
N VAL A 205 -14.20 7.19 -5.02
CA VAL A 205 -13.05 6.75 -5.84
C VAL A 205 -13.02 5.22 -6.00
N CYS A 206 -13.33 4.47 -4.95
CA CYS A 206 -13.35 3.01 -5.02
C CYS A 206 -14.52 2.50 -5.87
N GLN A 207 -15.73 3.06 -5.71
CA GLN A 207 -16.90 2.67 -6.50
C GLN A 207 -16.74 3.03 -7.97
N ASP A 208 -16.04 4.13 -8.30
CA ASP A 208 -15.66 4.48 -9.67
C ASP A 208 -14.82 3.36 -10.32
N VAL A 209 -13.76 2.89 -9.64
CA VAL A 209 -12.89 1.82 -10.15
C VAL A 209 -13.63 0.49 -10.24
N LEU A 210 -14.41 0.12 -9.22
CA LEU A 210 -15.22 -1.11 -9.24
C LEU A 210 -16.23 -1.10 -10.39
N SER A 211 -16.84 0.06 -10.68
CA SER A 211 -17.73 0.25 -11.83
C SER A 211 -17.01 0.11 -13.17
N LEU A 212 -15.77 0.61 -13.30
CA LEU A 212 -14.96 0.41 -14.51
C LEU A 212 -14.57 -1.06 -14.70
N LEU A 213 -14.16 -1.73 -13.61
CA LEU A 213 -13.77 -3.13 -13.62
C LEU A 213 -14.92 -4.04 -14.07
N ASP A 214 -16.11 -3.87 -13.50
CA ASP A 214 -17.24 -4.78 -13.75
C ASP A 214 -17.99 -4.49 -15.06
N ASN A 215 -18.08 -3.23 -15.49
CA ASN A 215 -18.83 -2.89 -16.70
C ASN A 215 -17.99 -2.96 -17.99
N TYR A 216 -16.66 -2.75 -17.93
CA TYR A 216 -15.82 -2.58 -19.12
C TYR A 216 -14.56 -3.46 -19.16
N LEU A 217 -13.92 -3.78 -18.04
CA LEU A 217 -12.59 -4.42 -18.07
C LEU A 217 -12.65 -5.94 -17.87
N ILE A 218 -13.24 -6.43 -16.79
CA ILE A 218 -13.38 -7.87 -16.50
C ILE A 218 -14.35 -8.51 -17.50
N LYS A 219 -15.48 -7.84 -17.76
CA LYS A 219 -16.54 -8.30 -18.66
C LYS A 219 -16.11 -8.50 -20.12
N ASN A 220 -15.17 -7.68 -20.61
CA ASN A 220 -14.68 -7.73 -21.98
C ASN A 220 -13.33 -8.47 -22.12
N CYS A 221 -12.79 -9.03 -21.04
CA CYS A 221 -11.56 -9.83 -21.05
C CYS A 221 -11.84 -11.21 -21.66
N SER A 222 -11.06 -11.66 -22.64
CA SER A 222 -11.23 -13.02 -23.18
C SER A 222 -10.72 -14.07 -22.19
N GLU A 223 -11.26 -15.29 -22.26
CA GLU A 223 -10.84 -16.39 -21.37
C GLU A 223 -9.35 -16.75 -21.55
N THR A 224 -8.79 -16.49 -22.73
CA THR A 224 -7.36 -16.63 -23.05
C THR A 224 -6.46 -15.56 -22.42
N GLN A 225 -7.00 -14.46 -21.87
CA GLN A 225 -6.24 -13.33 -21.33
C GLN A 225 -6.07 -13.41 -19.81
N TYR A 226 -5.61 -14.56 -19.30
CA TYR A 226 -5.46 -14.82 -17.85
C TYR A 226 -4.65 -13.74 -17.10
N GLU A 227 -3.58 -13.19 -17.69
CA GLU A 227 -2.84 -12.04 -17.12
C GLU A 227 -3.71 -10.80 -16.91
N SER A 228 -4.56 -10.49 -17.87
CA SER A 228 -5.45 -9.33 -17.81
C SER A 228 -6.56 -9.60 -16.78
N LYS A 229 -7.15 -10.80 -16.78
CA LYS A 229 -8.21 -11.19 -15.85
C LYS A 229 -7.72 -11.17 -14.40
N VAL A 230 -6.56 -11.77 -14.10
CA VAL A 230 -5.95 -11.76 -12.76
C VAL A 230 -5.57 -10.34 -12.33
N PHE A 231 -5.03 -9.51 -13.22
CA PHE A 231 -4.75 -8.11 -12.90
C PHE A 231 -6.01 -7.34 -12.49
N TYR A 232 -7.10 -7.46 -13.25
CA TYR A 232 -8.36 -6.78 -12.95
C TYR A 232 -9.06 -7.34 -11.70
N LEU A 233 -9.03 -8.65 -11.47
CA LEU A 233 -9.57 -9.26 -10.25
C LEU A 233 -8.76 -8.89 -9.00
N LYS A 234 -7.42 -8.87 -9.09
CA LYS A 234 -6.55 -8.33 -8.03
C LYS A 234 -6.90 -6.88 -7.73
N MET A 235 -7.08 -6.05 -8.76
CA MET A 235 -7.50 -4.66 -8.62
C MET A 235 -8.88 -4.56 -7.93
N LYS A 236 -9.84 -5.40 -8.31
CA LYS A 236 -11.16 -5.48 -7.66
C LYS A 236 -11.05 -5.81 -6.17
N GLY A 237 -10.22 -6.78 -5.80
CA GLY A 237 -9.91 -7.09 -4.40
C GLY A 237 -9.26 -5.90 -3.67
N ASP A 238 -8.29 -5.24 -4.29
CA ASP A 238 -7.64 -4.05 -3.71
C ASP A 238 -8.63 -2.91 -3.40
N TYR A 239 -9.57 -2.58 -4.29
CA TYR A 239 -10.55 -1.52 -4.02
C TYR A 239 -11.65 -1.93 -3.03
N TYR A 240 -12.07 -3.20 -2.97
CA TYR A 240 -12.94 -3.67 -1.88
C TYR A 240 -12.22 -3.68 -0.53
N ARG A 241 -10.92 -4.00 -0.48
CA ARG A 241 -10.11 -3.86 0.73
C ARG A 241 -10.03 -2.41 1.20
N TYR A 242 -9.85 -1.45 0.29
CA TYR A 242 -9.84 -0.02 0.64
C TYR A 242 -11.19 0.46 1.18
N LEU A 243 -12.31 -0.09 0.69
CA LEU A 243 -13.63 0.10 1.29
C LEU A 243 -13.73 -0.56 2.68
N ALA A 244 -13.19 -1.77 2.85
CA ALA A 244 -13.20 -2.49 4.12
C ALA A 244 -12.42 -1.76 5.24
N GLU A 245 -11.34 -1.04 4.90
CA GLU A 245 -10.59 -0.19 5.84
C GLU A 245 -11.45 0.88 6.51
N VAL A 246 -12.41 1.48 5.79
CA VAL A 246 -13.28 2.56 6.29
C VAL A 246 -14.69 2.10 6.66
N ALA A 247 -15.14 0.96 6.15
CA ALA A 247 -16.49 0.45 6.38
C ALA A 247 -16.69 -0.03 7.83
N THR A 248 -17.90 0.21 8.36
CA THR A 248 -18.32 -0.20 9.71
C THR A 248 -19.65 -0.97 9.66
N GLY A 249 -19.91 -1.77 10.70
CA GLY A 249 -21.13 -2.58 10.80
C GLY A 249 -21.32 -3.57 9.65
N GLU A 250 -22.58 -3.82 9.28
CA GLU A 250 -22.99 -4.76 8.22
C GLU A 250 -22.30 -4.47 6.88
N LYS A 251 -22.16 -3.19 6.49
CA LYS A 251 -21.43 -2.78 5.29
C LYS A 251 -20.01 -3.38 5.21
N ARG A 252 -19.31 -3.49 6.35
CA ARG A 252 -17.94 -4.04 6.38
C ARG A 252 -17.95 -5.51 5.97
N ALA A 253 -18.89 -6.32 6.45
CA ALA A 253 -18.96 -7.74 6.12
C ALA A 253 -19.08 -7.96 4.61
N THR A 254 -20.00 -7.25 3.95
CA THR A 254 -20.22 -7.36 2.49
C THR A 254 -19.01 -6.97 1.66
N VAL A 255 -18.27 -5.92 2.03
CA VAL A 255 -17.05 -5.53 1.28
C VAL A 255 -15.86 -6.44 1.58
N VAL A 256 -15.77 -7.03 2.78
CA VAL A 256 -14.75 -8.05 3.10
C VAL A 256 -14.97 -9.33 2.30
N GLU A 257 -16.21 -9.84 2.25
CA GLU A 257 -16.59 -10.99 1.41
C GLU A 257 -16.31 -10.73 -0.08
N SER A 258 -16.66 -9.52 -0.56
CA SER A 258 -16.41 -9.11 -1.95
C SER A 258 -14.90 -9.01 -2.27
N SER A 259 -14.10 -8.57 -1.31
CA SER A 259 -12.63 -8.50 -1.41
C SER A 259 -12.00 -9.90 -1.46
N GLU A 260 -12.41 -10.79 -0.55
CA GLU A 260 -11.91 -12.17 -0.50
C GLU A 260 -12.27 -12.92 -1.77
N LYS A 261 -13.52 -12.85 -2.22
CA LYS A 261 -13.97 -13.49 -3.47
C LYS A 261 -13.14 -13.06 -4.68
N ALA A 262 -12.86 -11.76 -4.81
CA ALA A 262 -12.07 -11.22 -5.92
C ALA A 262 -10.60 -11.66 -5.87
N TYR A 263 -9.97 -11.66 -4.69
CA TYR A 263 -8.61 -12.17 -4.53
C TYR A 263 -8.54 -13.69 -4.73
N SER A 264 -9.53 -14.45 -4.26
CA SER A 264 -9.61 -15.90 -4.39
C SER A 264 -9.76 -16.34 -5.85
N GLU A 265 -10.67 -15.72 -6.63
CA GLU A 265 -10.78 -15.98 -8.07
C GLU A 265 -9.48 -15.63 -8.80
N ALA A 266 -8.84 -14.50 -8.46
CA ALA A 266 -7.54 -14.14 -9.02
C ALA A 266 -6.45 -15.18 -8.68
N HIS A 267 -6.49 -15.74 -7.47
CA HIS A 267 -5.43 -16.62 -6.95
C HIS A 267 -5.44 -17.97 -7.64
N GLU A 268 -6.60 -18.62 -7.79
CA GLU A 268 -6.68 -19.91 -8.47
C GLU A 268 -6.34 -19.79 -9.97
N ILE A 269 -6.82 -18.74 -10.67
CA ILE A 269 -6.42 -18.48 -12.06
C ILE A 269 -4.91 -18.22 -12.17
N SER A 270 -4.30 -17.54 -11.19
CA SER A 270 -2.85 -17.33 -11.17
C SER A 270 -2.05 -18.61 -10.91
N LYS A 271 -2.58 -19.55 -10.12
CA LYS A 271 -1.95 -20.86 -9.89
C LYS A 271 -1.94 -21.72 -11.15
N GLU A 272 -3.05 -21.73 -11.89
CA GLU A 272 -3.25 -22.59 -13.05
C GLU A 272 -2.49 -22.10 -14.31
N HIS A 273 -2.31 -20.78 -14.47
CA HIS A 273 -1.83 -20.20 -15.73
C HIS A 273 -0.57 -19.32 -15.62
N MET A 274 0.00 -19.10 -14.42
CA MET A 274 1.21 -18.27 -14.25
C MET A 274 2.29 -19.00 -13.45
N GLN A 275 3.55 -18.82 -13.84
CA GLN A 275 4.68 -19.29 -13.03
C GLN A 275 4.72 -18.60 -11.66
N PRO A 276 5.14 -19.28 -10.57
CA PRO A 276 5.30 -18.69 -9.24
C PRO A 276 6.06 -17.36 -9.22
N THR A 277 7.10 -17.25 -10.04
CA THR A 277 7.93 -16.05 -10.21
C THR A 277 7.25 -14.88 -10.93
N HIS A 278 6.05 -15.05 -11.51
CA HIS A 278 5.43 -14.03 -12.34
C HIS A 278 5.00 -12.79 -11.52
N PRO A 279 5.41 -11.55 -11.89
CA PRO A 279 5.15 -10.35 -11.08
C PRO A 279 3.68 -10.09 -10.72
N ILE A 280 2.72 -10.46 -11.59
CA ILE A 280 1.28 -10.32 -11.28
C ILE A 280 0.83 -11.33 -10.20
N ARG A 281 1.35 -12.57 -10.22
CA ARG A 281 1.06 -13.62 -9.22
C ARG A 281 1.70 -13.27 -7.87
N LEU A 282 2.96 -12.83 -7.87
CA LEU A 282 3.65 -12.34 -6.68
C LEU A 282 2.94 -11.11 -6.06
N GLY A 283 2.61 -10.11 -6.89
CA GLY A 283 1.91 -8.91 -6.43
C GLY A 283 0.49 -9.18 -5.91
N LEU A 284 -0.18 -10.21 -6.43
CA LEU A 284 -1.45 -10.70 -5.89
C LEU A 284 -1.25 -11.34 -4.50
N ALA A 285 -0.29 -12.27 -4.34
CA ALA A 285 -0.03 -12.91 -3.06
C ALA A 285 0.40 -11.91 -1.97
N LEU A 286 1.16 -10.88 -2.33
CA LEU A 286 1.51 -9.76 -1.45
C LEU A 286 0.25 -9.01 -0.96
N ASN A 287 -0.65 -8.64 -1.86
CA ASN A 287 -1.84 -7.88 -1.45
C ASN A 287 -2.91 -8.74 -0.76
N TYR A 288 -2.98 -10.05 -1.06
CA TYR A 288 -3.92 -10.99 -0.44
C TYR A 288 -3.47 -11.44 0.96
N SER A 289 -2.16 -11.61 1.19
CA SER A 289 -1.63 -11.82 2.55
C SER A 289 -1.84 -10.59 3.44
N VAL A 290 -1.61 -9.37 2.90
CA VAL A 290 -1.95 -8.11 3.59
C VAL A 290 -3.45 -8.02 3.91
N PHE A 291 -4.33 -8.51 3.04
CA PHE A 291 -5.78 -8.60 3.32
C PHE A 291 -6.09 -9.53 4.50
N TYR A 292 -5.52 -10.75 4.54
CA TYR A 292 -5.71 -11.65 5.68
C TYR A 292 -5.20 -11.04 6.99
N TYR A 293 -4.07 -10.33 6.96
CA TYR A 293 -3.50 -9.68 8.14
C TYR A 293 -4.34 -8.46 8.60
N GLU A 294 -4.47 -7.43 7.76
CA GLU A 294 -5.05 -6.13 8.13
C GLU A 294 -6.59 -6.13 8.22
N ILE A 295 -7.28 -7.03 7.51
CA ILE A 295 -8.74 -6.93 7.30
C ILE A 295 -9.51 -8.06 7.97
N GLN A 296 -9.05 -9.31 7.81
CA GLN A 296 -9.66 -10.48 8.45
C GLN A 296 -9.10 -10.80 9.84
N ASN A 297 -7.96 -10.22 10.24
CA ASN A 297 -7.27 -10.53 11.49
C ASN A 297 -6.88 -12.03 11.57
N ALA A 298 -6.38 -12.58 10.45
CA ALA A 298 -5.94 -13.97 10.28
C ALA A 298 -4.42 -14.03 10.00
N PRO A 299 -3.57 -13.71 11.00
CA PRO A 299 -2.13 -13.54 10.78
C PRO A 299 -1.43 -14.83 10.36
N GLU A 300 -1.85 -15.99 10.87
CA GLU A 300 -1.30 -17.30 10.45
C GLU A 300 -1.50 -17.55 8.95
N GLN A 301 -2.70 -17.27 8.43
CA GLN A 301 -3.05 -17.44 7.03
C GLN A 301 -2.34 -16.42 6.13
N ALA A 302 -2.16 -15.18 6.61
CA ALA A 302 -1.34 -14.17 5.96
C ALA A 302 0.13 -14.60 5.82
N CYS A 303 0.74 -15.04 6.93
CA CYS A 303 2.12 -15.52 6.97
C CYS A 303 2.31 -16.79 6.13
N HIS A 304 1.37 -17.74 6.17
CA HIS A 304 1.42 -18.94 5.33
C HIS A 304 1.38 -18.55 3.84
N LEU A 305 0.42 -17.73 3.41
CA LEU A 305 0.27 -17.33 2.02
C LEU A 305 1.50 -16.56 1.50
N ALA A 306 2.01 -15.61 2.30
CA ALA A 306 3.21 -14.85 1.94
C ALA A 306 4.46 -15.74 1.87
N LYS A 307 4.61 -16.70 2.79
CA LYS A 307 5.74 -17.64 2.81
C LYS A 307 5.70 -18.60 1.64
N THR A 308 4.56 -19.25 1.35
CA THR A 308 4.43 -20.13 0.19
C THR A 308 4.76 -19.38 -1.11
N ALA A 309 4.22 -18.18 -1.32
CA ALA A 309 4.53 -17.40 -2.51
C ALA A 309 6.00 -16.97 -2.63
N PHE A 310 6.71 -16.78 -1.50
CA PHE A 310 8.14 -16.51 -1.48
C PHE A 310 8.97 -17.78 -1.77
N ASP A 311 8.68 -18.88 -1.07
CA ASP A 311 9.39 -20.16 -1.21
C ASP A 311 9.22 -20.75 -2.62
N ASP A 312 8.00 -20.77 -3.18
CA ASP A 312 7.71 -21.21 -4.56
C ASP A 312 8.51 -20.39 -5.58
N ALA A 313 8.60 -19.07 -5.40
CA ALA A 313 9.30 -18.18 -6.32
C ALA A 313 10.83 -18.23 -6.18
N ILE A 314 11.36 -18.55 -4.99
CA ILE A 314 12.79 -18.85 -4.79
C ILE A 314 13.17 -20.14 -5.55
N ALA A 315 12.32 -21.17 -5.54
CA ALA A 315 12.60 -22.45 -6.18
C ALA A 315 12.77 -22.37 -7.71
N GLU A 316 12.19 -21.35 -8.36
CA GLU A 316 12.25 -21.14 -9.80
C GLU A 316 13.01 -19.86 -10.21
N LEU A 317 13.61 -19.13 -9.27
CA LEU A 317 14.19 -17.81 -9.53
C LEU A 317 15.31 -17.81 -10.59
N ASP A 318 16.12 -18.87 -10.62
CA ASP A 318 17.21 -19.07 -11.57
C ASP A 318 16.75 -19.24 -13.03
N THR A 319 15.44 -19.35 -13.28
CA THR A 319 14.86 -19.46 -14.64
C THR A 319 14.60 -18.11 -15.32
N LEU A 320 14.70 -16.99 -14.58
CA LEU A 320 14.30 -15.66 -15.08
C LEU A 320 15.36 -15.01 -15.97
N ASN A 321 14.88 -14.20 -16.92
CA ASN A 321 15.71 -13.22 -17.63
C ASN A 321 15.97 -11.98 -16.74
N GLU A 322 16.99 -11.18 -17.08
CA GLU A 322 17.48 -10.08 -16.24
C GLU A 322 16.41 -9.03 -15.89
N ASP A 323 15.46 -8.76 -16.79
CA ASP A 323 14.42 -7.75 -16.57
C ASP A 323 13.30 -8.31 -15.68
N SER A 324 12.78 -9.50 -15.99
CA SER A 324 11.82 -10.18 -15.11
C SER A 324 12.38 -10.44 -13.71
N TYR A 325 13.67 -10.72 -13.59
CA TYR A 325 14.36 -10.93 -12.32
C TYR A 325 14.28 -9.70 -11.39
N LYS A 326 14.50 -8.49 -11.93
CA LYS A 326 14.42 -7.24 -11.15
C LYS A 326 13.02 -7.03 -10.59
N ASP A 327 12.01 -7.27 -11.41
CA ASP A 327 10.59 -7.08 -11.08
C ASP A 327 10.13 -8.07 -10.00
N SER A 328 10.44 -9.35 -10.18
CA SER A 328 10.07 -10.41 -9.25
C SER A 328 10.80 -10.30 -7.92
N THR A 329 12.12 -10.06 -7.93
CA THR A 329 12.90 -9.92 -6.68
C THR A 329 12.48 -8.71 -5.85
N LEU A 330 12.07 -7.61 -6.48
CA LEU A 330 11.52 -6.44 -5.76
C LEU A 330 10.24 -6.80 -4.99
N ILE A 331 9.32 -7.58 -5.59
CA ILE A 331 8.08 -8.00 -4.92
C ILE A 331 8.37 -9.07 -3.85
N MET A 332 9.31 -9.99 -4.10
CA MET A 332 9.74 -11.00 -3.13
C MET A 332 10.38 -10.36 -1.88
N GLN A 333 11.14 -9.27 -2.03
CA GLN A 333 11.66 -8.53 -0.88
C GLN A 333 10.52 -7.92 -0.03
N LEU A 334 9.46 -7.42 -0.65
CA LEU A 334 8.30 -6.88 0.09
C LEU A 334 7.47 -7.97 0.79
N LEU A 335 7.37 -9.17 0.22
CA LEU A 335 6.83 -10.35 0.90
C LEU A 335 7.65 -10.69 2.16
N ARG A 336 8.98 -10.71 2.02
CA ARG A 336 9.93 -10.93 3.12
C ARG A 336 9.88 -9.84 4.19
N ASP A 337 9.73 -8.57 3.81
CA ASP A 337 9.63 -7.44 4.75
C ASP A 337 8.37 -7.55 5.60
N ASN A 338 7.21 -7.86 4.98
CA ASN A 338 5.97 -8.13 5.68
C ASN A 338 6.09 -9.35 6.62
N LEU A 339 6.64 -10.48 6.14
CA LEU A 339 6.87 -11.67 6.97
C LEU A 339 7.75 -11.37 8.19
N THR A 340 8.78 -10.52 8.02
CA THR A 340 9.68 -10.12 9.11
C THR A 340 8.93 -9.30 10.16
N LEU A 341 8.13 -8.32 9.72
CA LEU A 341 7.30 -7.49 10.61
C LEU A 341 6.28 -8.35 11.40
N TRP A 342 5.51 -9.16 10.69
CA TRP A 342 4.42 -9.95 11.27
C TRP A 342 4.91 -11.03 12.25
N THR A 343 6.11 -11.58 12.04
CA THR A 343 6.71 -12.55 12.96
C THR A 343 7.43 -11.91 14.14
N SER A 344 7.80 -10.62 14.09
CA SER A 344 8.16 -9.87 15.30
C SER A 344 6.92 -9.49 16.13
N ASP A 345 5.84 -9.03 15.49
CA ASP A 345 4.60 -8.65 16.19
C ASP A 345 4.03 -9.81 17.02
N GLN A 346 4.14 -11.05 16.52
CA GLN A 346 3.72 -12.27 17.25
C GLN A 346 4.61 -12.62 18.47
N GLN A 347 5.89 -12.23 18.47
CA GLN A 347 6.81 -12.52 19.59
C GLN A 347 6.63 -11.56 20.77
N ASP A 348 6.21 -10.32 20.50
CA ASP A 348 5.92 -9.33 21.54
C ASP A 348 4.58 -9.61 22.27
N ASP A 349 3.60 -10.25 21.60
CA ASP A 349 2.29 -10.59 22.17
C ASP A 349 2.35 -11.87 23.04
N ASP A 350 3.04 -12.93 22.57
CA ASP A 350 3.24 -14.19 23.32
C ASP A 350 4.14 -14.01 24.56
N GLY A 351 4.98 -12.96 24.58
CA GLY A 351 5.81 -12.59 25.73
C GLY A 351 5.04 -12.07 26.97
N GLY A 352 3.71 -11.88 26.87
CA GLY A 352 2.88 -11.31 27.93
C GLY A 352 2.55 -12.25 29.11
N GLU A 353 2.34 -13.55 28.87
CA GLU A 353 1.84 -14.49 29.90
C GLU A 353 2.97 -15.09 30.76
N GLY A 354 3.88 -14.23 31.25
CA GLY A 354 5.17 -14.65 31.82
C GLY A 354 5.37 -14.56 33.34
N ASN A 355 4.60 -13.75 34.10
CA ASN A 355 4.88 -13.56 35.55
C ASN A 355 3.75 -12.92 36.38
N ASN A 356 2.98 -13.73 37.13
CA ASN A 356 2.26 -13.30 38.36
C ASN A 356 1.86 -14.48 39.26
#